data_AF-A0A7S3YDT1-F1
#
_entry.id   AF-A0A7S3YDT1-F1
#
_cell.length_a   1.000
_cell.length_b   1.000
_cell.length_c   1.000
_cell.angle_alpha   90.00
_cell.angle_beta   90.00
_cell.angle_gamma   90.00
#
_symmetry.space_group_name_H-M   'P 1'
#
loop_
_entity.id
_entity.type
_entity.pdbx_description
1 polymer ?
#
loop_
_entity_poly.entity_id
_entity_poly.type
_entity_poly.pdbx_seq_one_letter_code
_entity_poly.pdbx_strand_id
1 'polypeptide(L)'
;MLYSAAMLHNLKYPIPGGVEIMKLEGIIKAFSYPDVTFAAWMHFAAFDCLIGLGIVRDARKVGVPHWMCIPCLLLCMLVGPVFGTLVIVDACTAMTRIVVRRLGFWHIFRFA
;
A
#
# COMPACT_ATOMS: atom_id res chain seq x y z
N MET A 1 -0.56 -2.34 -20.05
CA MET A 1 -1.06 -3.18 -21.16
C MET A 1 -1.35 -4.61 -20.73
N LEU A 2 -0.47 -5.29 -19.98
CA LEU A 2 -0.70 -6.67 -19.52
C LEU A 2 -1.86 -6.79 -18.49
N TYR A 3 -1.89 -5.95 -17.46
CA TYR A 3 -2.97 -5.94 -16.45
C TYR A 3 -4.36 -5.69 -17.07
N SER A 4 -4.44 -4.69 -17.95
CA SER A 4 -5.68 -4.37 -18.68
C SER A 4 -6.13 -5.52 -19.57
N ALA A 5 -5.20 -6.23 -20.21
CA ALA A 5 -5.52 -7.40 -21.02
C ALA A 5 -6.03 -8.57 -20.15
N ALA A 6 -5.40 -8.84 -19.01
CA ALA A 6 -5.86 -9.84 -18.05
C ALA A 6 -7.27 -9.48 -17.51
N MET A 7 -7.53 -8.21 -17.21
CA MET A 7 -8.85 -7.78 -16.75
C MET A 7 -9.92 -7.93 -17.84
N LEU A 8 -9.61 -7.57 -19.09
CA LEU A 8 -10.51 -7.78 -20.23
C LEU A 8 -10.75 -9.27 -20.50
N HIS A 9 -9.74 -10.12 -20.32
CA HIS A 9 -9.87 -11.57 -20.43
C HIS A 9 -10.83 -12.12 -19.37
N ASN A 10 -10.68 -11.70 -18.11
CA ASN A 10 -11.57 -12.08 -17.01
C ASN A 10 -13.01 -11.60 -17.21
N LEU A 11 -13.21 -10.43 -17.83
CA LEU A 11 -14.53 -9.92 -18.17
C LEU A 11 -15.19 -10.70 -19.33
N LYS A 12 -14.39 -11.11 -20.32
CA LYS A 12 -14.87 -11.87 -21.48
C LYS A 12 -15.14 -13.35 -21.15
N TYR A 13 -14.36 -13.92 -20.24
CA TYR A 13 -14.47 -15.31 -19.81
C TYR A 13 -14.66 -15.38 -18.29
N PRO A 14 -15.87 -15.05 -17.80
CA PRO A 14 -16.15 -15.05 -16.37
C PRO A 14 -16.12 -16.47 -15.80
N ILE A 15 -15.68 -16.58 -14.55
CA ILE A 15 -15.65 -17.85 -13.83
C ILE A 15 -17.06 -18.45 -13.75
N PRO A 16 -17.28 -19.70 -14.17
CA PRO A 16 -18.59 -20.35 -14.11
C PRO A 16 -19.12 -20.36 -12.67
N GLY A 17 -20.29 -19.78 -12.43
CA GLY A 17 -20.89 -19.68 -11.09
C GLY A 17 -20.46 -18.45 -10.28
N GLY A 18 -19.76 -17.49 -10.88
CA GLY A 18 -19.43 -16.21 -10.24
C GLY A 18 -18.33 -16.29 -9.17
N VAL A 19 -17.90 -15.11 -8.71
CA VAL A 19 -16.91 -14.96 -7.64
C VAL A 19 -17.60 -14.43 -6.39
N GLU A 20 -17.73 -15.28 -5.38
CA GLU A 20 -18.23 -14.87 -4.06
C GLU A 20 -17.06 -14.39 -3.19
N ILE A 21 -16.63 -13.13 -3.35
CA ILE A 21 -15.51 -12.54 -2.57
C ILE A 21 -15.74 -12.51 -1.05
N MET A 22 -16.99 -12.66 -0.60
CA MET A 22 -17.35 -12.65 0.83
C MET A 22 -17.33 -14.05 1.47
N LYS A 23 -17.08 -15.12 0.69
CA LYS A 23 -16.93 -16.49 1.22
C LYS A 23 -15.55 -17.03 0.90
N LEU A 24 -14.99 -17.81 1.83
CA LEU A 24 -13.69 -18.44 1.66
C LEU A 24 -13.64 -19.34 0.41
N GLU A 25 -14.70 -20.11 0.16
CA GLU A 25 -14.78 -20.98 -1.01
C GLU A 25 -14.75 -20.19 -2.33
N GLY A 26 -15.44 -19.04 -2.39
CA GLY A 26 -15.43 -18.16 -3.54
C GLY A 26 -14.06 -17.54 -3.80
N ILE A 27 -13.33 -17.18 -2.74
CA ILE A 27 -11.95 -16.72 -2.80
C ILE A 27 -11.05 -17.85 -3.34
N ILE A 28 -11.07 -19.03 -2.73
CA ILE A 28 -10.24 -20.17 -3.16
C ILE A 28 -10.48 -20.47 -4.65
N LYS A 29 -11.74 -20.48 -5.08
CA LYS A 29 -12.11 -20.69 -6.47
C LYS A 29 -11.56 -19.60 -7.40
N ALA A 30 -11.61 -18.34 -6.99
CA ALA A 30 -11.07 -17.24 -7.77
C ALA A 30 -9.54 -17.34 -7.92
N PHE A 31 -8.85 -17.71 -6.84
CA PHE A 31 -7.39 -17.86 -6.83
C PHE A 31 -6.88 -19.12 -7.57
N SER A 32 -7.75 -20.07 -7.89
CA SER A 32 -7.42 -21.20 -8.76
C SER A 32 -7.18 -20.80 -10.23
N TYR A 33 -7.63 -19.62 -10.65
CA TYR A 33 -7.43 -19.12 -12.03
C TYR A 33 -6.23 -18.17 -12.09
N PRO A 34 -5.20 -18.47 -12.92
CA PRO A 34 -3.96 -17.69 -12.94
C PRO A 34 -4.18 -16.23 -13.35
N ASP A 35 -5.08 -15.96 -14.30
CA ASP A 35 -5.37 -14.60 -14.78
C ASP A 35 -6.04 -13.73 -13.71
N VAL A 36 -6.91 -14.33 -12.90
CA VAL A 36 -7.61 -13.66 -11.80
C VAL A 36 -6.63 -13.41 -10.65
N THR A 37 -5.81 -14.40 -10.31
CA THR A 37 -4.76 -14.27 -9.29
C THR A 37 -3.77 -13.17 -9.65
N PHE A 38 -3.31 -13.13 -10.90
CA PHE A 38 -2.41 -12.08 -11.37
C PHE A 38 -3.07 -10.69 -11.30
N ALA A 39 -4.31 -10.57 -11.76
CA ALA A 39 -5.05 -9.31 -11.69
C ALA A 39 -5.26 -8.84 -10.24
N ALA A 40 -5.64 -9.74 -9.33
CA ALA A 40 -5.79 -9.42 -7.92
C ALA A 40 -4.47 -8.96 -7.28
N TRP A 41 -3.37 -9.67 -7.55
CA TRP A 41 -2.05 -9.31 -7.04
C TRP A 41 -1.59 -7.94 -7.53
N MET A 42 -1.70 -7.68 -8.84
CA MET A 42 -1.34 -6.40 -9.43
C MET A 42 -2.18 -5.26 -8.87
N HIS A 43 -3.45 -5.51 -8.55
CA HIS A 43 -4.33 -4.53 -7.94
C HIS A 43 -3.88 -4.17 -6.52
N PHE A 44 -3.50 -5.16 -5.70
CA PHE A 44 -2.93 -4.92 -4.36
C PHE A 44 -1.60 -4.15 -4.43
N ALA A 45 -0.68 -4.57 -5.29
CA ALA A 45 0.61 -3.89 -5.45
C ALA A 45 0.44 -2.42 -5.90
N ALA A 46 -0.50 -2.15 -6.81
CA ALA A 46 -0.79 -0.78 -7.25
C ALA A 46 -1.39 0.07 -6.13
N PHE A 47 -2.26 -0.51 -5.30
CA PHE A 47 -2.82 0.14 -4.12
C PHE A 47 -1.72 0.49 -3.10
N ASP A 48 -0.82 -0.45 -2.77
CA ASP A 48 0.28 -0.21 -1.84
C ASP A 48 1.22 0.90 -2.34
N CYS A 49 1.49 0.93 -3.65
CA CYS A 49 2.28 2.00 -4.28
C CYS A 49 1.59 3.37 -4.17
N LEU A 50 0.26 3.43 -4.33
CA LEU A 50 -0.50 4.66 -4.20
C LEU A 50 -0.45 5.22 -2.77
N ILE A 51 -0.60 4.34 -1.77
CA ILE A 51 -0.48 4.71 -0.35
C ILE A 51 0.96 5.12 -0.03
N GLY A 52 1.95 4.37 -0.49
CA GLY A 52 3.37 4.69 -0.31
C GLY A 52 3.74 6.07 -0.89
N LEU A 53 3.18 6.43 -2.04
CA LEU A 53 3.33 7.76 -2.62
C LEU A 53 2.74 8.86 -1.72
N GLY A 54 1.60 8.59 -1.08
CA GLY A 54 1.01 9.47 -0.06
C GLY A 54 1.95 9.70 1.12
N ILE A 55 2.52 8.63 1.67
CA ILE A 55 3.48 8.66 2.80
C ILE A 55 4.70 9.51 2.44
N VAL A 56 5.32 9.27 1.28
CA VAL A 56 6.51 10.01 0.85
C VAL A 56 6.20 11.50 0.62
N ARG A 57 5.04 11.82 0.04
CA ARG A 57 4.60 13.21 -0.17
C ARG A 57 4.35 13.93 1.15
N ASP A 58 3.74 13.26 2.13
CA ASP A 58 3.51 13.84 3.45
C ASP A 58 4.82 14.06 4.22
N ALA A 59 5.70 13.05 4.22
CA ALA A 59 7.04 13.17 4.81
C ALA A 59 7.84 14.34 4.22
N ARG A 60 7.75 14.56 2.90
CA ARG A 60 8.39 15.71 2.23
C ARG A 60 7.81 17.05 2.68
N LYS A 61 6.50 17.15 2.91
CA LYS A 61 5.86 18.39 3.41
C LYS A 61 6.28 18.72 4.84
N VAL A 62 6.49 17.70 5.68
CA VAL A 62 6.85 17.84 7.09
C VAL A 62 8.39 17.92 7.31
N GLY A 63 9.18 17.73 6.24
CA GLY A 63 10.65 17.80 6.31
C GLY A 63 11.31 16.57 6.93
N VAL A 64 10.65 15.41 6.87
CA VAL A 64 11.17 14.15 7.41
C VAL A 64 12.17 13.51 6.43
N PRO A 65 13.32 13.01 6.90
CA PRO A 65 14.32 12.37 6.05
C PRO A 65 13.79 11.09 5.41
N HIS A 66 14.11 10.88 4.14
CA HIS A 66 13.58 9.78 3.32
C HIS A 66 13.84 8.39 3.91
N TRP A 67 14.96 8.21 4.61
CA TRP A 67 15.31 6.93 5.24
C TRP A 67 14.32 6.46 6.31
N MET A 68 13.63 7.40 6.97
CA MET A 68 12.59 7.05 7.94
C MET A 68 11.28 6.61 7.29
N CYS A 69 11.07 6.93 6.01
CA CYS A 69 9.91 6.46 5.25
C CYS A 69 10.06 4.99 4.83
N ILE A 70 11.29 4.52 4.60
CA ILE A 70 11.59 3.15 4.14
C ILE A 70 10.91 2.07 4.99
N PRO A 71 11.01 2.05 6.34
CA PRO A 71 10.31 1.07 7.16
C PRO A 71 8.79 1.17 7.07
N CYS A 72 8.21 2.38 6.99
CA CYS A 72 6.76 2.53 6.78
C CYS A 72 6.33 2.02 5.40
N LEU A 73 7.13 2.23 4.35
CA LEU A 73 6.85 1.75 3.00
C LEU A 73 6.90 0.22 2.91
N LEU A 74 7.88 -0.40 3.58
CA LEU A 74 7.97 -1.86 3.68
C LEU A 74 6.79 -2.45 4.45
N LEU A 75 6.40 -1.83 5.58
CA LEU A 75 5.22 -2.26 6.32
C LEU A 75 3.93 -2.07 5.51
N CYS A 76 3.82 -1.00 4.71
CA CYS A 76 2.70 -0.80 3.80
C CYS A 76 2.59 -1.94 2.78
N MET A 77 3.71 -2.34 2.18
CA MET A 77 3.75 -3.42 1.18
C MET A 77 3.50 -4.82 1.79
N LEU A 78 3.90 -5.05 3.06
CA LEU A 78 3.78 -6.36 3.71
C LEU A 78 2.45 -6.57 4.43
N VAL A 79 1.84 -5.50 4.91
CA VAL A 79 0.67 -5.56 5.80
C VAL A 79 -0.63 -5.08 5.10
N GLY A 80 -0.50 -4.53 3.90
CA GLY A 80 -1.59 -4.30 2.94
C GLY A 80 -2.88 -3.75 3.56
N PRO A 81 -4.07 -4.21 3.10
CA PRO A 81 -5.37 -3.71 3.55
C PRO A 81 -5.82 -4.22 4.94
N VAL A 82 -5.13 -5.22 5.52
CA VAL A 82 -5.54 -5.89 6.76
C VAL A 82 -5.24 -5.05 7.99
N PHE A 83 -4.11 -4.32 7.99
CA PHE A 83 -3.88 -3.27 8.98
C PHE A 83 -4.31 -1.95 8.36
N GLY A 84 -5.57 -1.58 8.62
CA GLY A 84 -6.24 -0.43 8.03
C GLY A 84 -5.29 0.73 7.73
N THR A 85 -5.29 1.16 6.47
CA THR A 85 -4.49 2.28 5.97
C THR A 85 -4.49 3.48 6.91
N LEU A 86 -5.56 3.70 7.67
CA LEU A 86 -5.63 4.71 8.73
C LEU A 86 -4.61 4.47 9.86
N VAL A 87 -4.44 3.27 10.38
CA VAL A 87 -3.48 2.99 11.48
C VAL A 87 -2.04 3.16 11.00
N ILE A 88 -1.71 2.70 9.80
CA ILE A 88 -0.35 2.87 9.25
C ILE A 88 -0.09 4.33 8.91
N VAL A 89 -1.04 5.01 8.26
CA VAL A 89 -0.93 6.44 7.96
C VAL A 89 -0.87 7.26 9.24
N ASP A 90 -1.75 7.03 10.21
CA ASP A 90 -1.76 7.73 11.49
C ASP A 90 -0.50 7.42 12.32
N ALA A 91 -0.01 6.18 12.35
CA ALA A 91 1.24 5.83 13.01
C ALA A 91 2.44 6.51 12.32
N CYS A 92 2.45 6.56 10.99
CA CYS A 92 3.52 7.20 10.25
C CYS A 92 3.45 8.74 10.39
N THR A 93 2.25 9.34 10.41
CA THR A 93 2.02 10.77 10.69
C THR A 93 2.31 11.14 12.15
N ALA A 94 2.01 10.24 13.10
CA ALA A 94 2.36 10.38 14.49
C ALA A 94 3.86 10.26 14.68
N MET A 95 4.53 9.35 13.96
CA MET A 95 5.98 9.20 13.99
C MET A 95 6.69 10.44 13.41
N THR A 96 6.20 11.00 12.30
CA THR A 96 6.72 12.29 11.78
C THR A 96 6.52 13.41 12.80
N ARG A 97 5.35 13.52 13.43
CA ARG A 97 5.09 14.50 14.50
C ARG A 97 5.95 14.29 15.74
N ILE A 98 6.15 13.04 16.19
CA ILE A 98 6.96 12.67 17.36
C ILE A 98 8.44 12.95 17.07
N VAL A 99 8.90 12.67 15.84
CA VAL A 99 10.28 12.93 15.43
C VAL A 99 10.52 14.42 15.29
N VAL A 100 9.60 15.21 14.71
CA VAL A 100 9.67 16.68 14.73
C VAL A 100 9.61 17.24 16.17
N ARG A 101 8.83 16.63 17.07
CA ARG A 101 8.77 17.02 18.50
C ARG A 101 10.02 16.64 19.29
N ARG A 102 10.58 15.45 19.05
CA ARG A 102 11.80 14.93 19.73
C ARG A 102 13.05 15.57 19.16
N LEU A 103 13.11 15.75 17.84
CA LEU A 103 14.04 16.64 17.17
C LEU A 103 13.54 18.07 17.35
N GLY A 104 13.48 18.56 18.59
CA GLY A 104 13.59 19.99 18.91
C GLY A 104 14.94 20.53 18.42
N PHE A 105 15.19 20.39 17.13
CA PHE A 105 16.48 20.46 16.46
C PHE A 105 16.58 21.82 15.81
N TRP A 106 16.30 22.83 16.62
CA TRP A 106 16.69 24.21 16.35
C TRP A 106 18.19 24.43 16.61
N HIS A 107 18.97 23.37 16.93
CA HIS A 107 20.33 23.53 17.43
C HIS A 107 21.45 22.71 16.76
N ILE A 108 21.19 21.82 15.79
CA ILE A 108 22.28 21.01 15.19
C ILE A 108 22.50 21.30 13.68
N PHE A 109 21.69 22.13 13.01
CA PHE A 109 22.01 22.68 11.67
C PHE A 109 22.15 24.21 11.68
N ARG A 110 22.97 24.75 12.59
CA ARG A 110 23.37 26.18 12.57
C ARG A 110 24.87 26.40 12.37
N PHE A 111 25.64 25.42 11.89
CA PHE A 111 27.01 25.65 11.45
C PHE A 111 27.43 24.70 10.33
N ALA A 112 28.07 25.31 9.32
CA ALA A 112 28.60 24.80 8.05
C ALA A 112 27.57 24.68 6.91
#